data_AF-T1EH54-F1
#
_entry.id   AF-T1EH54-F1
#
_cell.length_a   1.000
_cell.length_b   1.000
_cell.length_c   1.000
_cell.angle_alpha   90.00
_cell.angle_beta   90.00
_cell.angle_gamma   90.00
#
_symmetry.space_group_name_H-M   'P 1'
#
loop_
_entity.id
_entity.type
_entity.pdbx_description
1 polymer ?
#
loop_
_entity_poly.entity_id
_entity_poly.type
_entity_poly.pdbx_seq_one_letter_code
_entity_poly.pdbx_strand_id
1 'polypeptide(L)'
;FQCKTCHKKLSSAYSLKQHTRKHTGDWLVDIYKCKKCLYAVKSKKLLEEHIKNRHNPNKPRNHICDVCGKGFIVCNQLKRHLLMHTGQKDFRCPYCSYATYVSHNLKKHCMNRHA
;
A
#
# COMPACT_ATOMS: atom_id res chain seq x y z
N PHE A 1 21.29 -17.26 2.70
CA PHE A 1 21.99 -16.38 1.74
C PHE A 1 22.42 -15.10 2.44
N GLN A 2 23.70 -14.69 2.40
CA GLN A 2 24.21 -13.54 3.17
C GLN A 2 24.71 -12.41 2.25
N CYS A 3 24.34 -11.16 2.56
CA CYS A 3 24.86 -9.99 1.86
C CYS A 3 26.32 -9.75 2.21
N LYS A 4 27.19 -9.55 1.21
CA LYS A 4 28.61 -9.25 1.44
C LYS A 4 28.87 -7.81 1.88
N THR A 5 27.96 -6.88 1.57
CA THR A 5 28.12 -5.45 1.89
C THR A 5 27.65 -5.10 3.30
N CYS A 6 26.52 -5.67 3.76
CA CYS A 6 25.97 -5.36 5.08
C CYS A 6 25.72 -6.59 5.96
N HIS A 7 26.22 -7.76 5.55
CA HIS A 7 26.17 -9.02 6.31
C HIS A 7 24.77 -9.54 6.70
N LYS A 8 23.70 -8.92 6.20
CA LYS A 8 22.33 -9.35 6.45
C LYS A 8 22.07 -10.74 5.88
N LYS A 9 21.57 -11.66 6.72
CA LYS A 9 21.11 -12.99 6.33
C LYS A 9 19.69 -12.91 5.77
N LEU A 10 19.47 -13.55 4.63
CA LEU A 10 18.19 -13.60 3.91
C LEU A 10 17.83 -15.03 3.55
N SER A 11 16.51 -15.25 3.44
CA SER A 11 15.86 -16.55 3.31
C SER A 11 16.04 -17.20 1.93
N SER A 12 16.30 -16.44 0.87
CA SER A 12 16.47 -16.99 -0.48
C SER A 12 17.51 -16.23 -1.31
N ALA A 13 18.05 -16.88 -2.35
CA ALA A 13 18.94 -16.26 -3.33
C ALA A 13 18.27 -15.07 -4.03
N TYR A 14 16.98 -15.22 -4.36
CA TYR A 14 16.17 -14.17 -4.96
C TYR A 14 16.04 -12.96 -4.02
N SER A 15 15.75 -13.19 -2.75
CA SER A 15 15.70 -12.13 -1.74
C SER A 15 17.05 -11.43 -1.58
N LEU A 16 18.15 -12.17 -1.64
CA LEU A 16 19.50 -11.61 -1.60
C LEU A 16 19.79 -10.73 -2.82
N LYS A 17 19.48 -11.21 -4.03
CA LYS A 17 19.63 -10.44 -5.28
C LYS A 17 18.81 -9.15 -5.27
N GLN A 18 17.60 -9.17 -4.72
CA GLN A 18 16.77 -7.98 -4.58
C GLN A 18 17.33 -7.02 -3.51
N HIS A 19 17.90 -7.55 -2.45
CA HIS A 19 18.50 -6.76 -1.38
C HIS A 19 19.78 -6.04 -1.83
N THR A 20 20.66 -6.70 -2.59
CA THR A 20 21.94 -6.11 -3.02
C THR A 20 21.77 -4.89 -3.92
N ARG A 21 20.65 -4.78 -4.65
CA ARG A 21 20.30 -3.61 -5.47
C ARG A 21 20.12 -2.33 -4.67
N LYS A 22 19.81 -2.44 -3.38
CA LYS A 22 19.76 -1.26 -2.49
C LYS A 22 21.15 -0.67 -2.25
N HIS A 23 22.20 -1.48 -2.39
CA HIS A 23 23.59 -1.03 -2.25
C HIS A 23 24.13 -0.48 -3.57
N THR A 24 23.71 -1.02 -4.72
CA THR A 24 24.20 -0.58 -6.05
C THR A 24 23.39 0.56 -6.67
N GLY A 25 22.22 0.90 -6.12
CA GLY A 25 21.35 1.94 -6.67
C GLY A 25 20.49 1.49 -7.85
N ASP A 26 20.65 0.24 -8.32
CA ASP A 26 19.92 -0.35 -9.47
C ASP A 26 18.44 -0.68 -9.19
N TRP A 27 17.85 -0.10 -8.14
CA TRP A 27 16.44 -0.30 -7.77
C TRP A 27 15.46 0.07 -8.89
N LEU A 28 15.83 1.02 -9.76
CA LEU A 28 14.96 1.56 -10.81
C LEU A 28 14.83 0.66 -12.06
N VAL A 29 15.68 -0.35 -12.23
CA VAL A 29 15.71 -1.15 -13.46
C VAL A 29 14.54 -2.15 -13.54
N ASP A 30 13.97 -2.55 -12.40
CA ASP A 30 12.94 -3.60 -12.33
C ASP A 30 11.59 -3.12 -11.77
N ILE A 31 11.25 -1.85 -12.00
CA ILE A 31 9.92 -1.33 -11.69
C ILE A 31 9.01 -1.35 -12.93
N TYR A 32 7.82 -1.89 -12.74
CA TYR A 32 6.75 -1.91 -13.71
C TYR A 32 5.90 -0.64 -13.52
N LYS A 33 5.86 0.19 -14.56
CA LYS A 33 5.13 1.46 -14.58
C LYS A 33 3.73 1.28 -15.21
N CYS A 34 2.73 1.91 -14.62
CA CYS A 34 1.41 2.01 -15.23
C CYS A 34 1.44 3.00 -16.39
N LYS A 35 0.84 2.64 -17.53
CA LYS A 35 0.75 3.54 -18.69
C LYS A 35 -0.37 4.58 -18.58
N LYS A 36 -1.29 4.41 -17.64
CA LYS A 36 -2.49 5.27 -17.46
C LYS A 36 -2.35 6.27 -16.31
N CYS A 37 -1.35 6.12 -15.45
CA CYS A 37 -1.09 7.03 -14.33
C CYS A 37 0.36 6.90 -13.85
N LEU A 38 0.78 7.73 -12.90
CA LEU A 38 2.15 7.75 -12.37
C LEU A 38 2.47 6.60 -11.39
N TYR A 39 1.65 5.56 -11.34
CA TYR A 39 1.85 4.42 -10.43
C TYR A 39 2.96 3.50 -10.93
N ALA A 40 3.85 3.07 -10.02
CA ALA A 40 4.93 2.12 -10.33
C ALA A 40 5.13 1.12 -9.18
N VAL A 41 5.44 -0.13 -9.54
CA VAL A 41 5.62 -1.23 -8.58
C VAL A 41 6.72 -2.20 -9.01
N LYS A 42 7.34 -2.88 -8.04
CA LYS A 42 8.43 -3.86 -8.26
C LYS A 42 7.99 -5.23 -8.84
N SER A 43 6.72 -5.41 -9.20
CA SER A 43 6.19 -6.70 -9.65
C SER A 43 5.13 -6.51 -10.72
N LYS A 44 5.24 -7.30 -11.80
CA LYS A 44 4.25 -7.34 -12.88
C LYS A 44 2.84 -7.67 -12.38
N LYS A 45 2.71 -8.68 -11.51
CA LYS A 45 1.42 -9.10 -10.92
C LYS A 45 0.74 -7.94 -10.18
N LEU A 46 1.50 -7.18 -9.40
CA LEU A 46 0.96 -6.02 -8.68
C LEU A 46 0.51 -4.91 -9.64
N LEU A 47 1.19 -4.74 -10.78
CA LEU A 47 0.78 -3.78 -11.80
C LEU A 47 -0.53 -4.23 -12.47
N GLU A 48 -0.66 -5.51 -12.80
CA GLU A 48 -1.89 -6.08 -13.37
C GLU A 48 -3.08 -5.92 -12.42
N GLU A 49 -2.88 -6.22 -11.13
CA GLU A 49 -3.90 -5.99 -10.09
C GLU A 49 -4.26 -4.51 -9.97
N HIS A 50 -3.27 -3.62 -10.00
CA HIS A 50 -3.51 -2.17 -10.01
C HIS A 50 -4.37 -1.75 -11.20
N ILE A 51 -4.01 -2.17 -12.43
CA ILE A 51 -4.77 -1.84 -13.65
C ILE A 51 -6.20 -2.37 -13.53
N LYS A 52 -6.35 -3.63 -13.11
CA LYS A 52 -7.66 -4.29 -12.94
C LYS A 52 -8.53 -3.59 -11.90
N ASN A 53 -7.95 -3.04 -10.84
CA ASN A 53 -8.70 -2.44 -9.73
C ASN A 53 -8.93 -0.93 -9.85
N ARG A 54 -8.06 -0.22 -10.58
CA ARG A 54 -8.08 1.26 -10.67
C ARG A 54 -8.45 1.80 -12.04
N HIS A 55 -8.21 1.02 -13.10
CA HIS A 55 -8.37 1.47 -14.48
C HIS A 55 -9.31 0.59 -15.31
N ASN A 56 -10.06 -0.30 -14.66
CA ASN A 56 -11.17 -1.03 -15.26
C ASN A 56 -12.50 -0.44 -14.75
N PRO A 57 -13.18 0.41 -15.55
CA PRO A 57 -14.45 1.00 -15.16
C PRO A 57 -15.58 -0.04 -15.04
N ASN A 58 -15.47 -1.16 -15.76
CA ASN A 58 -16.46 -2.23 -15.78
C ASN A 58 -16.28 -3.24 -14.63
N LYS A 59 -15.31 -3.03 -13.74
CA LYS A 59 -15.08 -3.97 -12.64
C LYS A 59 -16.24 -3.87 -11.63
N PRO A 60 -16.95 -4.97 -11.34
CA PRO A 60 -18.12 -4.91 -10.48
C PRO A 60 -17.73 -4.67 -9.03
N ARG A 61 -18.59 -3.94 -8.32
CA ARG A 61 -18.39 -3.52 -6.92
C ARG A 61 -19.03 -4.52 -5.96
N ASN A 62 -18.55 -5.76 -5.99
CA ASN A 62 -19.21 -6.88 -5.30
C ASN A 62 -19.06 -6.85 -3.77
N HIS A 63 -18.26 -5.95 -3.21
CA HIS A 63 -18.13 -5.80 -1.77
C HIS A 63 -19.06 -4.68 -1.31
N ILE A 64 -20.26 -5.04 -0.88
CA ILE A 64 -21.31 -4.10 -0.45
C ILE A 64 -21.22 -3.88 1.05
N CYS A 65 -21.44 -2.64 1.48
CA CYS A 65 -21.62 -2.30 2.88
C CYS A 65 -23.06 -2.57 3.30
N ASP A 66 -23.28 -3.48 4.24
CA ASP A 66 -24.62 -3.84 4.70
C ASP A 66 -25.30 -2.71 5.49
N VAL A 67 -24.53 -1.73 5.97
CA VAL A 67 -25.06 -0.58 6.74
C VAL A 67 -25.60 0.52 5.83
N CYS A 68 -24.98 0.77 4.67
CA CYS A 68 -25.33 1.91 3.81
C CYS A 68 -25.46 1.58 2.31
N GLY A 69 -25.34 0.31 1.92
CA GLY A 69 -25.44 -0.15 0.52
C GLY A 69 -24.25 0.22 -0.36
N LYS A 70 -23.22 0.90 0.15
CA LYS A 70 -22.09 1.37 -0.66
C LYS A 70 -21.22 0.22 -1.17
N GLY A 71 -20.99 0.17 -2.48
CA GLY A 71 -20.17 -0.86 -3.13
C GLY A 71 -18.69 -0.51 -3.34
N PHE A 72 -17.84 -1.51 -3.15
CA PHE A 72 -16.38 -1.42 -3.29
C PHE A 72 -15.80 -2.50 -4.21
N ILE A 73 -14.69 -2.16 -4.88
CA ILE A 73 -14.02 -3.05 -5.86
C ILE A 73 -13.18 -4.13 -5.18
N VAL A 74 -12.67 -3.88 -3.96
CA VAL A 74 -11.86 -4.84 -3.20
C VAL A 74 -12.26 -4.87 -1.74
N CYS A 75 -12.25 -6.06 -1.12
CA CYS A 75 -12.70 -6.30 0.25
C CYS A 75 -12.03 -5.39 1.29
N ASN A 76 -10.72 -5.14 1.17
CA ASN A 76 -10.00 -4.25 2.10
C ASN A 76 -10.54 -2.81 2.13
N GLN A 77 -11.14 -2.34 1.02
CA GLN A 77 -11.77 -1.02 1.00
C GLN A 77 -13.07 -1.00 1.81
N LEU A 78 -13.87 -2.06 1.70
CA LEU A 78 -15.07 -2.24 2.51
C LEU A 78 -14.71 -2.34 4.00
N LYS A 79 -13.75 -3.21 4.38
CA LYS A 79 -13.30 -3.35 5.78
C LYS A 79 -12.90 -2.01 6.40
N ARG A 80 -12.11 -1.22 5.67
CA ARG A 80 -11.70 0.11 6.12
C ARG A 80 -12.87 1.09 6.20
N HIS A 81 -13.83 1.00 5.28
CA HIS A 81 -15.04 1.82 5.32
C HIS A 81 -15.91 1.50 6.54
N LEU A 82 -16.04 0.23 6.92
CA LEU A 82 -16.82 -0.19 8.10
C LEU A 82 -16.31 0.45 9.41
N LEU A 83 -15.00 0.76 9.51
CA LEU A 83 -14.46 1.48 10.66
C LEU A 83 -15.15 2.83 10.89
N MET A 84 -15.66 3.48 9.83
CA MET A 84 -16.41 4.74 9.96
C MET A 84 -17.77 4.54 10.62
N HIS A 85 -18.41 3.38 10.44
CA HIS A 85 -19.69 3.07 11.08
C HIS A 85 -19.52 2.69 12.55
N THR A 86 -18.43 2.01 12.88
CA THR A 86 -18.12 1.66 14.28
C THR A 86 -17.53 2.80 15.10
N GLY A 87 -17.05 3.87 14.45
CA GLY A 87 -16.31 4.95 15.11
C GLY A 87 -14.90 4.57 15.59
N GLN A 88 -14.41 3.36 15.29
CA GLN A 88 -13.09 2.88 15.70
C GLN A 88 -11.96 3.58 14.95
N LYS A 89 -11.38 4.62 15.55
CA LYS A 89 -10.21 5.34 15.03
C LYS A 89 -8.91 4.73 15.58
N ASP A 90 -8.43 3.68 14.89
CA ASP A 90 -7.27 2.90 15.32
C ASP A 90 -5.93 3.67 15.22
N PHE A 91 -5.86 4.71 14.40
CA PHE A 91 -4.63 5.46 14.16
C PHE A 91 -4.67 6.81 14.87
N ARG A 92 -4.04 6.87 16.05
CA ARG A 92 -3.95 8.07 16.89
C ARG A 92 -2.60 8.76 16.73
N CYS A 93 -2.62 10.09 16.72
CA CYS A 93 -1.42 10.89 16.74
C CYS A 93 -0.77 10.84 18.13
N PRO A 94 0.55 10.61 18.23
CA PRO A 94 1.24 10.61 19.51
C PRO A 94 1.45 12.01 20.09
N TYR A 95 1.28 13.07 19.28
CA TYR A 95 1.60 14.45 19.67
C TYR A 95 0.35 15.32 19.92
N CYS A 96 -0.84 14.86 19.52
CA CYS A 96 -2.09 15.59 19.73
C CYS A 96 -3.32 14.67 19.68
N SER A 97 -4.50 15.21 19.95
CA SER A 97 -5.77 14.45 19.98
C SER A 97 -6.30 14.01 18.61
N TYR A 98 -5.55 14.19 17.52
CA TYR A 98 -5.97 13.76 16.18
C TYR A 98 -6.00 12.23 16.09
N ALA A 99 -7.10 11.67 15.58
CA ALA A 99 -7.24 10.24 15.32
C ALA A 99 -7.97 9.99 13.99
N THR A 100 -7.63 8.90 13.31
CA THR A 100 -8.19 8.56 12.00
C THR A 100 -8.35 7.05 11.83
N TYR A 101 -9.21 6.66 10.89
CA TYR A 101 -9.47 5.26 10.50
C TYR A 101 -8.40 4.70 9.54
N VAL A 102 -7.47 5.54 9.07
CA VAL A 102 -6.52 5.20 8.00
C VAL A 102 -5.10 5.66 8.32
N SER A 103 -4.15 4.72 8.43
CA SER A 103 -2.74 4.98 8.74
C SER A 103 -2.06 6.03 7.85
N HIS A 104 -2.33 6.02 6.54
CA HIS A 104 -1.79 7.02 5.61
C HIS A 104 -2.20 8.46 5.98
N ASN A 105 -3.42 8.66 6.47
CA ASN A 105 -3.90 9.98 6.87
C ASN A 105 -3.19 10.44 8.14
N LEU A 106 -2.93 9.52 9.07
CA LEU A 106 -2.12 9.81 10.26
C LEU A 106 -0.70 10.21 9.86
N LYS A 107 -0.07 9.46 8.95
CA LYS A 107 1.29 9.77 8.49
C LYS A 107 1.35 11.18 7.87
N LYS A 108 0.39 11.52 7.00
CA LYS A 108 0.28 12.88 6.42
C LYS A 108 0.04 13.94 7.48
N HIS A 109 -0.83 13.68 8.45
CA HIS A 109 -1.06 14.59 9.56
C HIS A 109 0.24 14.88 10.31
N CYS A 110 0.97 13.84 10.73
CA CYS A 110 2.23 14.03 11.46
C CYS A 110 3.28 14.76 10.62
N MET A 111 3.46 14.38 9.35
CA MET A 111 4.42 15.04 8.46
C MET A 111 4.10 16.52 8.20
N ASN A 112 2.83 16.92 8.25
CA ASN A 112 2.43 18.29 7.95
C ASN A 112 2.27 19.17 9.18
N ARG A 113 2.11 18.58 10.37
CA ARG A 113 1.75 19.32 11.61
C ARG A 113 2.78 19.17 12.73
N HIS A 114 3.65 18.17 12.66
CA HIS A 114 4.59 17.80 13.73
C HIS A 114 5.98 17.41 13.19
N ALA A 115 6.30 17.82 11.95
CA ALA A 115 7.63 17.62 11.33
C ALA A 115 8.50 18.86 11.49
#